data_AF-A0A8J5CUH2-F1
#
_entry.id   AF-A0A8J5CUH2-F1
#
_cell.length_a   1.000
_cell.length_b   1.000
_cell.length_c   1.000
_cell.angle_alpha   90.00
_cell.angle_beta   90.00
_cell.angle_gamma   90.00
#
_symmetry.space_group_name_H-M   'P 1'
#
loop_
_entity.id
_entity.type
_entity.pdbx_description
1 polymer ?
#
loop_
_entity_poly.entity_id
_entity_poly.type
_entity_poly.pdbx_seq_one_letter_code
_entity_poly.pdbx_strand_id
1 'polypeptide(L)'
;MGAGGRMTVQEQEAKNFSVSPGGGGDKPLHRSPTEKPSFSFGQIKKAIPPHCFHRSIFRSFSYVVHDLLLAALFLYFALAFIPNLPTALALVSWPLYWALQGCVLTGVWVIAHECGHHAFSDYSLLDDAVGLLLHSALLVPYFSWKYSHRRHHSNTGSLERDEVFVPKQKASLSWFTAYLNNPLGRLLTLAVTLTLGWPLYLAFNVSGRPYPRFACHYDPYGPIYSDRERAQIFISDAGLVAISYGLFHLATIHGFWWLVRVYGVPLLIVNAWLVAITFLQHTHPALPHYDSSEWDWLRGALATVDRDYGVLNRVFHNITDTHVAHHLFSTMPHYHAMEATKAIKPLLGEYYQFDGTPLLKAIWREARECIYVEPDAGGKQKGVFWYSNKL
;
A
#
# COMPACT_ATOMS: atom_id res chain seq x y z
N MET A 1 -41.58 -28.05 28.30
CA MET A 1 -40.20 -28.47 28.03
C MET A 1 -39.73 -27.76 26.77
N GLY A 2 -38.92 -26.71 26.90
CA GLY A 2 -38.38 -25.97 25.76
C GLY A 2 -36.87 -25.88 25.90
N ALA A 3 -36.15 -26.67 25.10
CA ALA A 3 -34.70 -26.72 25.09
C ALA A 3 -34.15 -25.49 24.35
N GLY A 4 -33.65 -24.50 25.09
CA GLY A 4 -32.87 -23.40 24.55
C GLY A 4 -31.42 -23.85 24.36
N GLY A 5 -31.10 -24.31 23.14
CA GLY A 5 -29.72 -24.64 22.76
C GLY A 5 -28.84 -23.39 22.73
N ARG A 6 -27.79 -23.37 23.55
CA ARG A 6 -26.70 -22.39 23.42
C ARG A 6 -25.89 -22.73 22.16
N MET A 7 -25.83 -21.79 21.22
CA MET A 7 -24.93 -21.87 20.06
C MET A 7 -23.47 -21.94 20.52
N THR A 8 -22.69 -22.71 19.79
CA THR A 8 -21.25 -22.89 20.03
C THR A 8 -20.42 -21.74 19.45
N VAL A 9 -19.18 -21.57 19.94
CA VAL A 9 -18.27 -20.50 19.47
C VAL A 9 -17.99 -20.61 17.96
N GLN A 10 -17.94 -21.83 17.41
CA GLN A 10 -17.81 -22.06 15.97
C GLN A 10 -19.04 -21.59 15.16
N GLU A 11 -20.25 -21.67 15.72
CA GLU A 11 -21.47 -21.16 15.07
C GLU A 11 -21.54 -19.62 15.11
N GLN A 12 -20.92 -18.98 16.11
CA GLN A 12 -20.73 -17.53 16.14
C GLN A 12 -19.66 -17.07 15.14
N GLU A 13 -18.57 -17.82 14.97
CA GLU A 13 -17.57 -17.56 13.94
C GLU A 13 -18.16 -17.71 12.52
N ALA A 14 -18.97 -18.74 12.27
CA ALA A 14 -19.61 -18.95 10.96
C ALA A 14 -20.58 -17.81 10.56
N LYS A 15 -21.28 -17.20 11.53
CA LYS A 15 -22.13 -16.03 11.28
C LYS A 15 -21.37 -14.72 11.07
N ASN A 16 -20.18 -14.57 11.68
CA ASN A 16 -19.33 -13.39 11.46
C ASN A 16 -18.55 -13.45 10.13
N PHE A 17 -18.42 -14.65 9.53
CA PHE A 17 -17.82 -14.84 8.21
C PHE A 17 -18.81 -14.88 7.05
N SER A 18 -20.13 -14.93 7.31
CA SER A 18 -21.14 -14.90 6.25
C SER A 18 -21.43 -13.46 5.79
N VAL A 19 -20.51 -12.88 5.03
CA VAL A 19 -20.90 -11.94 3.97
C VAL A 19 -21.28 -12.83 2.78
N SER A 20 -22.58 -12.92 2.50
CA SER A 20 -23.12 -13.74 1.42
C SER A 20 -22.38 -13.51 0.09
N PRO A 21 -21.81 -14.55 -0.54
CA PRO A 21 -21.32 -14.45 -1.91
C PRO A 21 -22.52 -14.61 -2.85
N GLY A 22 -23.25 -13.53 -3.11
CA GLY A 22 -24.39 -13.57 -4.02
C GLY A 22 -25.29 -12.36 -3.90
N GLY A 23 -25.15 -11.43 -4.84
CA GLY A 23 -26.03 -10.27 -4.95
C GLY A 23 -25.40 -9.15 -5.77
N GLY A 24 -25.45 -9.27 -7.10
CA GLY A 24 -25.09 -8.21 -8.03
C GLY A 24 -26.13 -7.08 -8.05
N GLY A 25 -26.14 -6.28 -6.98
CA GLY A 25 -26.86 -5.01 -6.92
C GLY A 25 -26.04 -4.05 -6.05
N ASP A 26 -25.75 -2.86 -6.59
CA ASP A 26 -25.07 -1.77 -5.89
C ASP A 26 -25.83 -1.43 -4.60
N LYS A 27 -25.43 -2.00 -3.47
CA LYS A 27 -25.71 -1.37 -2.19
C LYS A 27 -24.90 -0.08 -2.15
N PRO A 28 -25.51 1.07 -1.79
CA PRO A 28 -24.75 2.31 -1.67
C PRO A 28 -23.59 2.10 -0.69
N LEU A 29 -22.38 2.47 -1.11
CA LEU A 29 -21.20 2.43 -0.26
C LEU A 29 -21.44 3.30 0.97
N HIS A 30 -21.37 2.70 2.16
CA HIS A 30 -21.56 3.43 3.41
C HIS A 30 -20.32 4.28 3.67
N ARG A 31 -20.48 5.61 3.69
CA ARG A 31 -19.39 6.55 4.02
C ARG A 31 -18.92 6.33 5.46
N SER A 32 -17.62 6.45 5.69
CA SER A 32 -17.08 6.48 7.06
C SER A 32 -17.65 7.67 7.82
N PRO A 33 -17.92 7.55 9.14
CA PRO A 33 -18.26 8.70 9.96
C PRO A 33 -17.14 9.75 9.95
N THR A 34 -17.52 11.02 10.09
CA THR A 34 -16.60 12.18 10.06
C THR A 34 -16.54 12.92 11.38
N GLU A 35 -17.47 12.64 12.29
CA GLU A 35 -17.40 13.10 13.67
C GLU A 35 -16.15 12.55 14.36
N LYS A 36 -15.68 13.28 15.39
CA LYS A 36 -14.63 12.77 16.26
C LYS A 36 -15.10 11.47 16.92
N PRO A 37 -14.32 10.38 16.83
CA PRO A 37 -14.69 9.13 17.47
C PRO A 37 -14.92 9.29 18.97
N SER A 38 -15.88 8.55 19.51
CA SER A 38 -16.14 8.51 20.97
C SER A 38 -15.07 7.74 21.75
N PHE A 39 -14.19 7.03 21.05
CA PHE A 39 -13.05 6.31 21.60
C PHE A 39 -11.74 7.06 21.36
N SER A 40 -10.78 6.88 22.27
CA SER A 40 -9.43 7.44 22.15
C SER A 40 -8.45 6.42 21.58
N PHE A 41 -7.33 6.90 21.03
CA PHE A 41 -6.22 6.05 20.60
C PHE A 41 -5.73 5.09 21.71
N GLY A 42 -5.73 5.55 22.97
CA GLY A 42 -5.34 4.74 24.11
C GLY A 42 -6.33 3.59 24.40
N GLN A 43 -7.62 3.80 24.17
CA GLN A 43 -8.63 2.73 24.29
C GLN A 43 -8.46 1.68 23.19
N ILE A 44 -8.16 2.10 21.96
CA ILE A 44 -7.84 1.19 20.86
C ILE A 44 -6.61 0.35 21.20
N LYS A 45 -5.54 0.98 21.68
CA LYS A 45 -4.31 0.28 22.10
C LYS A 45 -4.59 -0.75 23.20
N LYS A 46 -5.43 -0.41 24.18
CA LYS A 46 -5.79 -1.29 25.29
C LYS A 46 -6.59 -2.52 24.86
N ALA A 47 -7.33 -2.44 23.75
CA ALA A 47 -8.06 -3.57 23.21
C ALA A 47 -7.14 -4.64 22.60
N ILE A 48 -5.95 -4.25 22.15
CA ILE A 48 -4.98 -5.15 21.50
C ILE A 48 -4.21 -5.94 22.56
N PRO A 49 -4.05 -7.28 22.39
CA PRO A 49 -3.20 -8.08 23.26
C PRO A 49 -1.76 -7.52 23.33
N PRO A 50 -1.15 -7.37 24.53
CA PRO A 50 0.16 -6.73 24.66
C PRO A 50 1.27 -7.40 23.85
N HIS A 51 1.22 -8.73 23.67
CA HIS A 51 2.22 -9.46 22.89
C HIS A 51 2.24 -9.09 21.41
N CYS A 52 1.15 -8.53 20.87
CA CYS A 52 1.11 -8.08 19.48
C CYS A 52 2.15 -6.98 19.19
N PHE A 53 2.57 -6.24 20.22
CA PHE A 53 3.58 -5.19 20.10
C PHE A 53 5.02 -5.71 20.27
N HIS A 54 5.22 -7.01 20.51
CA HIS A 54 6.55 -7.58 20.66
C HIS A 54 7.16 -7.93 19.30
N ARG A 55 8.36 -7.41 19.04
CA ARG A 55 9.09 -7.63 17.79
C ARG A 55 10.11 -8.75 17.97
N SER A 56 9.86 -9.90 17.34
CA SER A 56 10.79 -11.02 17.32
C SER A 56 11.69 -10.95 16.10
N ILE A 57 12.98 -10.69 16.31
CA ILE A 57 14.01 -10.73 15.26
C ILE A 57 13.97 -12.06 14.49
N PHE A 58 13.89 -13.19 15.22
CA PHE A 58 13.85 -14.51 14.60
C PHE A 58 12.64 -14.67 13.68
N ARG A 59 11.45 -14.25 14.14
CA ARG A 59 10.24 -14.33 13.33
C ARG A 59 10.32 -13.40 12.11
N SER A 60 10.76 -12.16 12.29
CA SER A 60 10.93 -11.20 11.20
C SER A 60 11.91 -11.71 10.12
N PHE A 61 13.06 -12.26 10.52
CA PHE A 61 14.00 -12.88 9.57
C PHE A 61 13.47 -14.16 8.93
N SER A 62 12.59 -14.92 9.60
CA SER A 62 11.97 -16.10 8.98
C SER A 62 11.15 -15.73 7.74
N TYR A 63 10.48 -14.58 7.74
CA TYR A 63 9.76 -14.05 6.57
C TYR A 63 10.72 -13.60 5.46
N VAL A 64 11.83 -12.93 5.82
CA VAL A 64 12.88 -12.55 4.84
C VAL A 64 13.42 -13.79 4.14
N VAL A 65 13.81 -14.80 4.92
CA VAL A 65 14.36 -16.06 4.39
C VAL A 65 13.32 -16.78 3.53
N HIS A 66 12.08 -16.89 4.01
CA HIS A 66 10.99 -17.51 3.26
C HIS A 66 10.79 -16.87 1.88
N ASP A 67 10.64 -15.54 1.83
CA ASP A 67 10.35 -14.85 0.58
C ASP A 67 11.55 -14.86 -0.38
N LEU A 68 12.78 -14.71 0.14
CA LEU A 68 13.98 -14.79 -0.68
C LEU A 68 14.24 -16.21 -1.21
N LEU A 69 13.88 -17.26 -0.45
CA LEU A 69 13.96 -18.64 -0.93
C LEU A 69 12.98 -18.89 -2.08
N LEU A 70 11.73 -18.40 -1.96
CA LEU A 70 10.75 -18.50 -3.05
C LEU A 70 11.20 -17.70 -4.28
N ALA A 71 11.69 -16.47 -4.09
CA ALA A 71 12.21 -15.64 -5.18
C ALA A 71 13.42 -16.30 -5.87
N ALA A 72 14.32 -16.94 -5.11
CA ALA A 72 15.45 -17.67 -5.65
C ALA A 72 15.00 -18.94 -6.42
N LEU A 73 14.01 -19.66 -5.91
CA LEU A 73 13.47 -20.85 -6.57
C LEU A 73 12.80 -20.51 -7.91
N PHE A 74 11.99 -19.46 -7.95
CA PHE A 74 11.36 -19.00 -9.19
C PHE A 74 12.39 -18.47 -10.19
N LEU A 75 13.40 -17.72 -9.73
CA LEU A 75 14.50 -17.29 -10.60
C LEU A 75 15.28 -18.49 -11.14
N TYR A 76 15.60 -19.47 -10.30
CA TYR A 76 16.26 -20.71 -10.72
C TYR A 76 15.41 -21.45 -11.76
N PHE A 77 14.10 -21.58 -11.54
CA PHE A 77 13.19 -22.15 -12.52
C PHE A 77 13.24 -21.41 -13.86
N ALA A 78 13.20 -20.08 -13.82
CA ALA A 78 13.24 -19.24 -15.00
C ALA A 78 14.55 -19.33 -15.78
N LEU A 79 15.68 -19.49 -15.11
CA LEU A 79 17.00 -19.57 -15.74
C LEU A 79 17.34 -20.99 -16.21
N ALA A 80 17.02 -22.02 -15.42
CA ALA A 80 17.45 -23.39 -15.69
C ALA A 80 16.44 -24.20 -16.53
N PHE A 81 15.14 -23.91 -16.45
CA PHE A 81 14.11 -24.74 -17.08
C PHE A 81 13.40 -24.06 -18.23
N ILE A 82 12.94 -22.81 -18.09
CA ILE A 82 12.14 -22.15 -19.14
C ILE A 82 12.84 -22.13 -20.51
N PRO A 83 14.16 -21.86 -20.64
CA PRO A 83 14.84 -21.88 -21.94
C PRO A 83 14.88 -23.26 -22.61
N ASN A 84 14.73 -24.33 -21.82
CA ASN A 84 14.76 -25.72 -22.30
C ASN A 84 13.36 -26.28 -22.60
N LEU A 85 12.30 -25.50 -22.37
CA LEU A 85 10.93 -25.91 -22.68
C LEU A 85 10.63 -25.76 -24.17
N PRO A 86 9.71 -26.58 -24.72
CA PRO A 86 9.10 -26.30 -26.02
C PRO A 86 8.52 -24.88 -26.08
N THR A 87 8.61 -24.22 -27.24
CA THR A 87 8.25 -22.80 -27.41
C THR A 87 6.89 -22.44 -26.82
N ALA A 88 5.86 -23.26 -27.04
CA ALA A 88 4.52 -23.02 -26.51
C ALA A 88 4.49 -22.98 -24.96
N LEU A 89 5.21 -23.88 -24.31
CA LEU A 89 5.30 -23.92 -22.85
C LEU A 89 6.17 -22.78 -22.31
N ALA A 90 7.24 -22.41 -23.02
CA ALA A 90 8.08 -21.27 -22.65
C ALA A 90 7.28 -19.94 -22.70
N LEU A 91 6.43 -19.76 -23.72
CA LEU A 91 5.58 -18.57 -23.87
C LEU A 91 4.58 -18.38 -22.72
N VAL A 92 4.10 -19.46 -22.12
CA VAL A 92 3.21 -19.42 -20.94
C VAL A 92 4.01 -19.32 -19.64
N SER A 93 5.18 -19.96 -19.56
CA SER A 93 6.00 -20.00 -18.35
C SER A 93 6.61 -18.65 -17.99
N TRP A 94 6.94 -17.81 -18.98
CA TRP A 94 7.48 -16.47 -18.73
C TRP A 94 6.48 -15.54 -18.00
N PRO A 95 5.23 -15.33 -18.48
CA PRO A 95 4.23 -14.58 -17.73
C PRO A 95 3.93 -15.14 -16.35
N LEU A 96 3.90 -16.47 -16.21
CA LEU A 96 3.69 -17.11 -14.90
C LEU A 96 4.85 -16.81 -13.94
N TYR A 97 6.10 -16.94 -14.41
CA TYR A 97 7.28 -16.53 -13.63
C TYR A 97 7.18 -15.06 -13.24
N TRP A 98 6.88 -14.16 -14.18
CA TRP A 98 6.78 -12.72 -13.88
C TRP A 98 5.75 -12.43 -12.80
N ALA A 99 4.55 -13.01 -12.91
CA ALA A 99 3.49 -12.82 -11.92
C ALA A 99 3.90 -13.36 -10.54
N LEU A 100 4.42 -14.58 -10.47
CA LEU A 100 4.83 -15.21 -9.21
C LEU A 100 6.02 -14.48 -8.57
N GLN A 101 7.05 -14.17 -9.36
CA GLN A 101 8.24 -13.46 -8.90
C GLN A 101 7.88 -12.05 -8.42
N GLY A 102 7.08 -11.32 -9.19
CA GLY A 102 6.63 -9.98 -8.82
C GLY A 102 5.84 -9.98 -7.51
N CYS A 103 4.89 -10.91 -7.34
CA CYS A 103 4.11 -11.01 -6.10
C CYS A 103 4.99 -11.36 -4.88
N VAL A 104 5.93 -12.31 -4.99
CA VAL A 104 6.82 -12.64 -3.86
C VAL A 104 7.76 -11.48 -3.54
N LEU A 105 8.29 -10.78 -4.55
CA LEU A 105 9.11 -9.61 -4.32
C LEU A 105 8.31 -8.41 -3.76
N THR A 106 7.01 -8.33 -3.98
CA THR A 106 6.13 -7.41 -3.24
C THR A 106 6.09 -7.76 -1.75
N GLY A 107 6.09 -9.05 -1.37
CA GLY A 107 6.25 -9.49 0.02
C GLY A 107 7.57 -9.00 0.63
N VAL A 108 8.69 -9.15 -0.10
CA VAL A 108 10.00 -8.61 0.30
C VAL A 108 9.95 -7.08 0.46
N TRP A 109 9.27 -6.39 -0.45
CA TRP A 109 9.08 -4.95 -0.37
C TRP A 109 8.32 -4.54 0.90
N VAL A 110 7.27 -5.29 1.28
CA VAL A 110 6.49 -5.06 2.51
C VAL A 110 7.37 -5.26 3.75
N ILE A 111 8.22 -6.29 3.80
CA ILE A 111 9.14 -6.49 4.93
C ILE A 111 10.10 -5.31 5.09
N ALA A 112 10.62 -4.77 3.99
CA ALA A 112 11.48 -3.59 4.03
C ALA A 112 10.70 -2.31 4.40
N HIS A 113 9.42 -2.24 4.08
CA HIS A 113 8.51 -1.21 4.58
C HIS A 113 8.30 -1.30 6.11
N GLU A 114 8.13 -2.50 6.65
CA GLU A 114 8.08 -2.74 8.09
C GLU A 114 9.37 -2.30 8.81
N CYS A 115 10.52 -2.42 8.15
CA CYS A 115 11.79 -1.87 8.66
C CYS A 115 11.73 -0.33 8.77
N GLY A 116 11.16 0.34 7.77
CA GLY A 116 10.96 1.79 7.77
C GLY A 116 10.09 2.29 8.94
N HIS A 117 9.19 1.44 9.43
CA HIS A 117 8.33 1.72 10.59
C HIS A 117 8.92 1.31 11.94
N HIS A 118 10.11 0.69 11.96
CA HIS A 118 10.62 0.03 13.17
C HIS A 118 9.65 -1.05 13.70
N ALA A 119 8.96 -1.74 12.80
CA ALA A 119 8.11 -2.89 13.11
C ALA A 119 8.88 -4.23 13.00
N PHE A 120 9.99 -4.24 12.25
CA PHE A 120 10.80 -5.42 12.03
C PHE A 120 11.55 -5.90 13.30
N SER A 121 12.16 -4.99 14.06
CA SER A 121 12.85 -5.28 15.31
C SER A 121 12.82 -4.09 16.28
N ASP A 122 13.31 -4.28 17.51
CA ASP A 122 13.51 -3.19 18.47
C ASP A 122 14.83 -2.41 18.23
N TYR A 123 15.60 -2.76 17.20
CA TYR A 123 16.92 -2.18 16.89
C TYR A 123 16.86 -1.39 15.58
N SER A 124 16.75 -0.06 15.69
CA SER A 124 16.60 0.82 14.54
C SER A 124 17.70 0.69 13.49
N LEU A 125 18.96 0.46 13.90
CA LEU A 125 20.07 0.26 12.98
C LEU A 125 19.95 -1.05 12.19
N LEU A 126 19.44 -2.11 12.83
CA LEU A 126 19.18 -3.38 12.17
C LEU A 126 18.09 -3.23 11.12
N ASP A 127 16.98 -2.58 11.49
CA ASP A 127 15.89 -2.28 10.57
C ASP A 127 16.40 -1.47 9.38
N ASP A 128 17.18 -0.42 9.65
CA ASP A 128 17.71 0.45 8.59
C ASP A 128 18.70 -0.27 7.66
N ALA A 129 19.52 -1.19 8.19
CA ALA A 129 20.41 -1.99 7.36
C ALA A 129 19.64 -2.98 6.47
N VAL A 130 18.67 -3.70 7.04
CA VAL A 130 17.84 -4.68 6.30
C VAL A 130 16.97 -3.97 5.27
N GLY A 131 16.27 -2.91 5.69
CA GLY A 131 15.42 -2.09 4.83
C GLY A 131 16.19 -1.49 3.67
N LEU A 132 17.35 -0.86 3.94
CA LEU A 132 18.23 -0.30 2.90
C LEU A 132 18.63 -1.36 1.88
N LEU A 133 19.06 -2.55 2.33
CA LEU A 133 19.49 -3.63 1.44
C LEU A 133 18.34 -4.12 0.54
N LEU A 134 17.21 -4.45 1.14
CA LEU A 134 16.06 -5.03 0.43
C LEU A 134 15.40 -4.03 -0.52
N HIS A 135 15.15 -2.80 -0.06
CA HIS A 135 14.59 -1.76 -0.93
C HIS A 135 15.56 -1.34 -2.03
N SER A 136 16.87 -1.21 -1.76
CA SER A 136 17.85 -0.91 -2.83
C SER A 136 17.86 -1.99 -3.91
N ALA A 137 17.79 -3.27 -3.53
CA ALA A 137 17.71 -4.39 -4.47
C ALA A 137 16.45 -4.36 -5.35
N LEU A 138 15.40 -3.66 -4.91
CA LEU A 138 14.15 -3.40 -5.63
C LEU A 138 14.09 -1.97 -6.22
N LEU A 139 15.23 -1.27 -6.31
CA LEU A 139 15.34 0.10 -6.81
C LEU A 139 14.41 1.10 -6.10
N VAL A 140 14.26 0.95 -4.78
CA VAL A 140 13.53 1.87 -3.90
C VAL A 140 14.52 2.64 -3.03
N PRO A 141 14.51 3.98 -3.02
CA PRO A 141 15.39 4.76 -2.15
C PRO A 141 14.89 4.69 -0.71
N TYR A 142 15.40 3.72 0.07
CA TYR A 142 14.86 3.33 1.38
C TYR A 142 14.62 4.50 2.34
N PHE A 143 15.63 5.32 2.64
CA PHE A 143 15.46 6.40 3.62
C PHE A 143 14.58 7.53 3.07
N SER A 144 14.74 7.87 1.79
CA SER A 144 13.89 8.85 1.11
C SER A 144 12.43 8.48 1.23
N TRP A 145 12.11 7.22 0.97
CA TRP A 145 10.76 6.71 1.07
C TRP A 145 10.30 6.53 2.52
N LYS A 146 11.15 6.01 3.41
CA LYS A 146 10.88 5.90 4.85
C LYS A 146 10.42 7.24 5.44
N TYR A 147 11.07 8.34 5.04
CA TYR A 147 10.77 9.67 5.57
C TYR A 147 9.51 10.31 4.98
N SER A 148 9.24 10.17 3.68
CA SER A 148 7.97 10.62 3.09
C SER A 148 6.81 9.75 3.57
N HIS A 149 6.99 8.44 3.66
CA HIS A 149 5.98 7.51 4.14
C HIS A 149 5.63 7.71 5.62
N ARG A 150 6.61 8.02 6.50
CA ARG A 150 6.33 8.42 7.89
C ARG A 150 5.45 9.67 7.97
N ARG A 151 5.69 10.65 7.09
CA ARG A 151 4.88 11.88 7.00
C ARG A 151 3.47 11.56 6.51
N HIS A 152 3.31 10.63 5.54
CA HIS A 152 1.99 10.10 5.16
C HIS A 152 1.23 9.55 6.37
N HIS A 153 1.80 8.62 7.14
CA HIS A 153 1.15 8.07 8.34
C HIS A 153 0.82 9.11 9.42
N SER A 154 1.59 10.20 9.46
CA SER A 154 1.35 11.30 10.40
C SER A 154 0.26 12.25 9.93
N ASN A 155 -0.11 12.23 8.64
CA ASN A 155 -0.99 13.21 8.00
C ASN A 155 -2.07 12.60 7.11
N THR A 156 -2.33 11.28 7.21
CA THR A 156 -3.26 10.56 6.32
C THR A 156 -4.60 11.27 6.20
N GLY A 157 -5.09 11.41 4.97
CA GLY A 157 -6.38 12.06 4.68
C GLY A 157 -6.39 13.58 4.81
N SER A 158 -5.26 14.22 5.15
CA SER A 158 -5.12 15.69 5.07
C SER A 158 -4.90 16.14 3.62
N LEU A 159 -5.69 17.10 3.16
CA LEU A 159 -5.53 17.67 1.82
C LEU A 159 -4.25 18.50 1.66
N GLU A 160 -3.71 19.05 2.76
CA GLU A 160 -2.55 19.94 2.72
C GLU A 160 -1.24 19.26 3.08
N ARG A 161 -1.28 18.16 3.86
CA ARG A 161 -0.10 17.59 4.51
C ARG A 161 0.19 16.13 4.20
N ASP A 162 -0.75 15.39 3.61
CA ASP A 162 -0.49 14.01 3.21
C ASP A 162 0.55 13.95 2.06
N GLU A 163 1.30 12.86 1.94
CA GLU A 163 2.44 12.73 1.03
C GLU A 163 2.17 11.83 -0.18
N VAL A 164 1.04 11.13 -0.24
CA VAL A 164 0.74 10.20 -1.33
C VAL A 164 -0.75 10.03 -1.53
N PHE A 165 -1.18 9.90 -2.80
CA PHE A 165 -2.58 9.85 -3.23
C PHE A 165 -3.46 11.01 -2.72
N VAL A 166 -2.86 12.20 -2.55
CA VAL A 166 -3.61 13.41 -2.17
C VAL A 166 -4.58 13.77 -3.30
N PRO A 167 -5.90 13.74 -3.07
CA PRO A 167 -6.85 14.02 -4.13
C PRO A 167 -6.84 15.50 -4.50
N LYS A 168 -7.06 15.77 -5.79
CA LYS A 168 -7.22 17.13 -6.28
C LYS A 168 -8.64 17.63 -6.00
N GLN A 169 -8.76 18.91 -5.68
CA GLN A 169 -10.05 19.59 -5.71
C GLN A 169 -10.45 19.88 -7.17
N LYS A 170 -11.75 20.03 -7.43
CA LYS A 170 -12.29 20.26 -8.79
C LYS A 170 -11.57 21.40 -9.53
N ALA A 171 -11.31 22.51 -8.83
CA ALA A 171 -10.66 23.70 -9.40
C ALA A 171 -9.19 23.48 -9.80
N SER A 172 -8.54 22.42 -9.29
CA SER A 172 -7.14 22.09 -9.57
C SER A 172 -6.98 20.98 -10.61
N LEU A 173 -8.08 20.53 -11.23
CA LEU A 173 -8.03 19.53 -12.29
C LEU A 173 -7.40 20.10 -13.56
N SER A 174 -6.57 19.28 -14.21
CA SER A 174 -5.98 19.64 -15.49
C SER A 174 -7.03 19.63 -16.60
N TRP A 175 -6.90 20.52 -17.59
CA TRP A 175 -7.85 20.65 -18.70
C TRP A 175 -8.13 19.32 -19.44
N PHE A 176 -7.14 18.44 -19.52
CA PHE A 176 -7.25 17.15 -20.21
C PHE A 176 -8.05 16.10 -19.39
N THR A 177 -8.34 16.34 -18.11
CA THR A 177 -9.06 15.39 -17.23
C THR A 177 -10.44 15.08 -17.79
N ALA A 178 -11.16 16.09 -18.30
CA ALA A 178 -12.47 15.90 -18.92
C ALA A 178 -12.41 14.97 -20.15
N TYR A 179 -11.35 15.09 -20.96
CA TYR A 179 -11.15 14.26 -22.14
C TYR A 179 -10.76 12.82 -21.78
N LEU A 180 -10.04 12.62 -20.68
CA LEU A 180 -9.69 11.28 -20.17
C LEU A 180 -10.83 10.62 -19.37
N ASN A 181 -11.90 11.35 -19.04
CA ASN A 181 -13.01 10.84 -18.24
C ASN A 181 -14.00 9.96 -19.03
N ASN A 182 -13.49 9.00 -19.78
CA ASN A 182 -14.22 7.99 -20.53
C ASN A 182 -13.55 6.61 -20.36
N PRO A 183 -14.17 5.48 -20.77
CA PRO A 183 -13.60 4.16 -20.52
C PRO A 183 -12.16 3.97 -21.04
N LEU A 184 -11.82 4.46 -22.23
CA LEU A 184 -10.47 4.33 -22.80
C LEU A 184 -9.48 5.24 -22.09
N GLY A 185 -9.86 6.48 -21.79
CA GLY A 185 -9.02 7.41 -21.04
C GLY A 185 -8.72 6.92 -19.62
N ARG A 186 -9.68 6.27 -18.96
CA ARG A 186 -9.48 5.62 -17.66
C ARG A 186 -8.56 4.40 -17.75
N LEU A 187 -8.72 3.57 -18.78
CA LEU A 187 -7.81 2.45 -19.00
C LEU A 187 -6.37 2.92 -19.21
N LEU A 188 -6.17 3.98 -20.01
CA LEU A 188 -4.87 4.61 -20.21
C LEU A 188 -4.31 5.19 -18.90
N THR A 189 -5.15 5.90 -18.13
CA THR A 189 -4.75 6.47 -16.84
C THR A 189 -4.33 5.39 -15.85
N LEU A 190 -5.08 4.28 -15.78
CA LEU A 190 -4.74 3.13 -14.95
C LEU A 190 -3.46 2.44 -15.41
N ALA A 191 -3.28 2.26 -16.72
CA ALA A 191 -2.05 1.68 -17.26
C ALA A 191 -0.84 2.54 -16.86
N VAL A 192 -0.88 3.85 -17.10
CA VAL A 192 0.19 4.78 -16.71
C VAL A 192 0.40 4.77 -15.18
N THR A 193 -0.67 4.78 -14.40
CA THR A 193 -0.60 4.77 -12.93
C THR A 193 0.11 3.51 -12.43
N LEU A 194 -0.30 2.33 -12.90
CA LEU A 194 0.24 1.06 -12.45
C LEU A 194 1.65 0.76 -12.99
N THR A 195 2.06 1.32 -14.14
CA THR A 195 3.40 1.07 -14.70
C THR A 195 4.42 2.17 -14.42
N LEU A 196 3.99 3.43 -14.46
CA LEU A 196 4.86 4.62 -14.34
C LEU A 196 4.57 5.42 -13.07
N GLY A 197 3.47 5.18 -12.36
CA GLY A 197 3.09 5.97 -11.18
C GLY A 197 4.16 5.98 -10.10
N TRP A 198 4.79 4.83 -9.82
CA TRP A 198 5.88 4.74 -8.84
C TRP A 198 7.13 5.53 -9.25
N PRO A 199 7.75 5.31 -10.43
CA PRO A 199 8.86 6.15 -10.89
C PRO A 199 8.53 7.65 -10.94
N LEU A 200 7.32 8.00 -11.38
CA LEU A 200 6.88 9.40 -11.44
C LEU A 200 6.68 10.01 -10.06
N TYR A 201 6.22 9.22 -9.08
CA TYR A 201 6.12 9.67 -7.68
C TYR A 201 7.51 9.96 -7.11
N LEU A 202 8.47 9.05 -7.31
CA LEU A 202 9.83 9.26 -6.83
C LEU A 202 10.48 10.47 -7.49
N ALA A 203 10.39 10.59 -8.82
CA ALA A 203 11.08 11.65 -9.56
C ALA A 203 10.39 13.02 -9.49
N PHE A 204 9.04 13.06 -9.44
CA PHE A 204 8.28 14.30 -9.62
C PHE A 204 7.15 14.51 -8.59
N ASN A 205 7.03 13.64 -7.57
CA ASN A 205 6.03 13.73 -6.51
C ASN A 205 4.57 13.82 -7.02
N VAL A 206 4.25 13.13 -8.12
CA VAL A 206 2.97 13.33 -8.87
C VAL A 206 1.68 13.04 -8.09
N SER A 207 1.75 12.24 -7.01
CA SER A 207 0.60 11.89 -6.16
C SER A 207 0.67 12.51 -4.75
N GLY A 208 1.73 13.23 -4.41
CA GLY A 208 1.89 13.86 -3.10
C GLY A 208 1.33 15.27 -3.04
N ARG A 209 1.39 15.88 -1.85
CA ARG A 209 1.07 17.29 -1.65
C ARG A 209 1.93 18.23 -2.53
N PRO A 210 1.44 19.43 -2.85
CA PRO A 210 2.27 20.46 -3.45
C PRO A 210 3.33 20.96 -2.44
N TYR A 211 4.52 21.21 -2.95
CA TYR A 211 5.62 21.83 -2.23
C TYR A 211 5.98 23.20 -2.83
N PRO A 212 6.56 24.13 -2.05
CA PRO A 212 6.99 25.45 -2.56
C PRO A 212 8.03 25.39 -3.68
N ARG A 213 8.67 24.25 -3.88
CA ARG A 213 9.62 23.99 -4.96
C ARG A 213 9.51 22.54 -5.42
N PHE A 214 10.26 22.21 -6.46
CA PHE A 214 10.34 20.86 -7.01
C PHE A 214 10.66 19.82 -5.92
N ALA A 215 9.82 18.79 -5.83
CA ALA A 215 9.93 17.70 -4.88
C ALA A 215 10.35 16.42 -5.61
N CYS A 216 11.45 15.83 -5.16
CA CYS A 216 12.05 14.64 -5.73
C CYS A 216 12.64 13.80 -4.59
N HIS A 217 12.35 12.50 -4.60
CA HIS A 217 12.83 11.56 -3.58
C HIS A 217 14.33 11.26 -3.69
N TYR A 218 14.97 11.67 -4.79
CA TYR A 218 16.42 11.56 -5.03
C TYR A 218 17.15 12.89 -4.81
N ASP A 219 16.47 13.94 -4.33
CA ASP A 219 17.11 15.20 -3.95
C ASP A 219 17.25 15.27 -2.42
N PRO A 220 18.46 15.03 -1.85
CA PRO A 220 18.72 15.19 -0.43
C PRO A 220 18.37 16.56 0.10
N TYR A 221 18.46 17.58 -0.74
CA TYR A 221 18.09 18.91 -0.33
C TYR A 221 16.60 19.13 -0.35
N GLY A 222 15.82 18.33 -1.11
CA GLY A 222 14.41 18.44 -1.46
C GLY A 222 13.45 18.86 -0.35
N PRO A 223 12.34 19.55 -0.66
CA PRO A 223 11.46 20.17 0.34
C PRO A 223 10.69 19.14 1.19
N ILE A 224 10.76 17.86 0.82
CA ILE A 224 10.22 16.72 1.56
C ILE A 224 10.99 16.53 2.88
N TYR A 225 12.31 16.74 2.85
CA TYR A 225 13.24 16.35 3.91
C TYR A 225 13.72 17.53 4.75
N SER A 226 13.96 17.26 6.02
CA SER A 226 14.65 18.17 6.93
C SER A 226 16.16 18.04 6.80
N ASP A 227 16.91 19.04 7.27
CA ASP A 227 18.38 19.05 7.25
C ASP A 227 19.01 17.81 7.92
N ARG A 228 18.34 17.25 8.93
CA ARG A 228 18.83 16.08 9.69
C ARG A 228 18.70 14.76 8.94
N GLU A 229 17.81 14.69 7.94
CA GLU A 229 17.53 13.46 7.19
C GLU A 229 18.42 13.32 5.95
N ARG A 230 19.06 14.42 5.50
CA ARG A 230 19.79 14.50 4.21
C ARG A 230 20.87 13.43 4.03
N ALA A 231 21.65 13.18 5.08
CA ALA A 231 22.74 12.20 5.02
C ALA A 231 22.22 10.81 4.65
N GLN A 232 21.03 10.45 5.12
CA GLN A 232 20.39 9.17 4.82
C GLN A 232 19.78 9.11 3.42
N ILE A 233 19.37 10.27 2.87
CA ILE A 233 18.97 10.36 1.46
C ILE A 233 20.16 10.02 0.57
N PHE A 234 21.33 10.63 0.81
CA PHE A 234 22.57 10.28 0.10
C PHE A 234 22.93 8.79 0.20
N ILE A 235 22.73 8.17 1.36
CA ILE A 235 22.96 6.73 1.54
C ILE A 235 22.02 5.90 0.66
N SER A 236 20.75 6.30 0.55
CA SER A 236 19.78 5.61 -0.33
C SER A 236 20.16 5.74 -1.79
N ASP A 237 20.53 6.95 -2.23
CA ASP A 237 20.94 7.21 -3.61
C ASP A 237 22.21 6.42 -3.96
N ALA A 238 23.17 6.33 -3.04
CA ALA A 238 24.36 5.49 -3.21
C ALA A 238 24.00 3.99 -3.35
N GLY A 239 23.03 3.50 -2.57
CA GLY A 239 22.49 2.14 -2.70
C GLY A 239 21.88 1.89 -4.08
N LEU A 240 21.09 2.84 -4.59
CA LEU A 240 20.50 2.76 -5.93
C LEU A 240 21.54 2.78 -7.04
N VAL A 241 22.56 3.63 -6.93
CA VAL A 241 23.68 3.66 -7.89
C VAL A 241 24.43 2.34 -7.88
N ALA A 242 24.72 1.77 -6.71
CA ALA A 242 25.42 0.49 -6.58
C ALA A 242 24.63 -0.66 -7.24
N ILE A 243 23.33 -0.77 -6.96
CA ILE A 243 22.48 -1.80 -7.57
C ILE A 243 22.33 -1.58 -9.08
N SER A 244 22.10 -0.34 -9.52
CA SER A 244 21.99 -0.01 -10.94
C SER A 244 23.27 -0.34 -11.71
N TYR A 245 24.44 -0.11 -11.11
CA TYR A 245 25.74 -0.49 -11.67
C TYR A 245 25.89 -2.02 -11.79
N GLY A 246 25.49 -2.77 -10.75
CA GLY A 246 25.47 -4.24 -10.80
C GLY A 246 24.55 -4.77 -11.91
N LEU A 247 23.34 -4.21 -12.03
CA LEU A 247 22.39 -4.55 -13.08
C LEU A 247 22.93 -4.20 -14.48
N PHE A 248 23.60 -3.06 -14.63
CA PHE A 248 24.28 -2.67 -15.87
C PHE A 248 25.30 -3.73 -16.31
N HIS A 249 26.16 -4.19 -15.40
CA HIS A 249 27.11 -5.28 -15.68
C HIS A 249 26.44 -6.59 -16.06
N LEU A 250 25.36 -6.97 -15.38
CA LEU A 250 24.59 -8.16 -15.77
C LEU A 250 24.00 -8.01 -17.18
N ALA A 251 23.53 -6.83 -17.54
CA ALA A 251 23.05 -6.53 -18.90
C ALA A 251 24.18 -6.57 -19.95
N THR A 252 25.41 -6.18 -19.63
CA THR A 252 26.53 -6.28 -20.59
C THR A 252 26.97 -7.73 -20.83
N ILE A 253 26.83 -8.60 -19.83
CA ILE A 253 27.20 -10.03 -19.91
C ILE A 253 26.10 -10.86 -20.59
N HIS A 254 24.84 -10.71 -20.17
CA HIS A 254 23.73 -11.57 -20.60
C HIS A 254 22.79 -10.92 -21.62
N GLY A 255 22.94 -9.61 -21.85
CA GLY A 255 22.11 -8.81 -22.76
C GLY A 255 20.96 -8.08 -22.06
N PHE A 256 20.62 -6.90 -22.59
CA PHE A 256 19.55 -6.04 -22.07
C PHE A 256 18.20 -6.76 -21.93
N TRP A 257 17.77 -7.48 -22.98
CA TRP A 257 16.47 -8.17 -22.96
C TRP A 257 16.43 -9.37 -22.02
N TRP A 258 17.59 -9.96 -21.70
CA TRP A 258 17.66 -10.98 -20.64
C TRP A 258 17.35 -10.33 -19.29
N LEU A 259 18.03 -9.21 -18.97
CA LEU A 259 17.82 -8.48 -17.73
C LEU A 259 16.36 -8.00 -17.58
N VAL A 260 15.79 -7.45 -18.66
CA VAL A 260 14.37 -7.04 -18.67
C VAL A 260 13.47 -8.22 -18.34
N ARG A 261 13.68 -9.39 -18.94
CA ARG A 261 12.84 -10.58 -18.69
C ARG A 261 12.99 -11.14 -17.27
N VAL A 262 14.20 -11.18 -16.72
CA VAL A 262 14.44 -11.83 -15.42
C VAL A 262 14.24 -10.90 -14.22
N TYR A 263 14.50 -9.60 -14.39
CA TYR A 263 14.48 -8.60 -13.32
C TYR A 263 13.49 -7.45 -13.62
N GLY A 264 13.55 -6.87 -14.83
CA GLY A 264 12.77 -5.68 -15.17
C GLY A 264 11.25 -5.88 -15.12
N VAL A 265 10.73 -6.96 -15.72
CA VAL A 265 9.28 -7.24 -15.72
C VAL A 265 8.78 -7.63 -14.32
N PRO A 266 9.44 -8.50 -13.54
CA PRO A 266 9.07 -8.72 -12.14
C PRO A 266 9.09 -7.44 -11.32
N LEU A 267 10.09 -6.57 -11.48
CA LEU A 267 10.15 -5.28 -10.77
C LEU A 267 8.98 -4.36 -11.16
N LEU A 268 8.58 -4.34 -12.44
CA LEU A 268 7.40 -3.60 -12.88
C LEU A 268 6.13 -4.09 -12.19
N ILE A 269 6.00 -5.41 -11.96
CA ILE A 269 4.88 -5.99 -11.22
C ILE A 269 4.93 -5.61 -9.73
N VAL A 270 6.12 -5.57 -9.12
CA VAL A 270 6.29 -5.04 -7.74
C VAL A 270 5.77 -3.60 -7.65
N ASN A 271 6.18 -2.74 -8.60
CA ASN A 271 5.74 -1.35 -8.67
C ASN A 271 4.23 -1.24 -8.88
N ALA A 272 3.66 -2.08 -9.74
CA ALA A 272 2.21 -2.11 -9.97
C ALA A 272 1.43 -2.51 -8.72
N TRP A 273 1.91 -3.51 -7.96
CA TRP A 273 1.28 -3.89 -6.70
C TRP A 273 1.40 -2.83 -5.63
N LEU A 274 2.58 -2.21 -5.48
CA LEU A 274 2.78 -1.10 -4.56
C LEU A 274 1.77 0.02 -4.81
N VAL A 275 1.64 0.45 -6.07
CA VAL A 275 0.69 1.48 -6.47
C VAL A 275 -0.75 1.01 -6.27
N ALA A 276 -1.09 -0.23 -6.62
CA ALA A 276 -2.45 -0.74 -6.48
C ALA A 276 -2.91 -0.87 -5.03
N ILE A 277 -2.03 -1.36 -4.14
CA ILE A 277 -2.27 -1.47 -2.69
C ILE A 277 -2.58 -0.09 -2.13
N THR A 278 -1.65 0.85 -2.30
CA THR A 278 -1.80 2.21 -1.78
C THR A 278 -2.99 2.96 -2.39
N PHE A 279 -3.20 2.84 -3.71
CA PHE A 279 -4.36 3.43 -4.38
C PHE A 279 -5.68 2.92 -3.80
N LEU A 280 -5.87 1.61 -3.69
CA LEU A 280 -7.16 1.07 -3.23
C LEU A 280 -7.43 1.27 -1.73
N GLN A 281 -6.40 1.49 -0.94
CA GLN A 281 -6.50 1.72 0.50
C GLN A 281 -6.74 3.19 0.86
N HIS A 282 -6.32 4.11 -0.01
CA HIS A 282 -6.38 5.57 0.24
C HIS A 282 -7.28 6.32 -0.74
N THR A 283 -7.72 5.69 -1.83
CA THR A 283 -8.66 6.25 -2.79
C THR A 283 -9.93 5.42 -2.79
N HIS A 284 -10.99 5.90 -2.14
CA HIS A 284 -12.26 5.19 -2.08
C HIS A 284 -13.43 6.15 -1.81
N PRO A 285 -14.63 5.97 -2.44
CA PRO A 285 -15.74 6.92 -2.30
C PRO A 285 -16.29 7.07 -0.87
N ALA A 286 -16.04 6.06 -0.02
CA ALA A 286 -16.45 6.06 1.39
C ALA A 286 -15.42 6.68 2.35
N LEU A 287 -14.24 7.09 1.87
CA LEU A 287 -13.21 7.69 2.71
C LEU A 287 -13.28 9.22 2.67
N PRO A 288 -13.38 9.88 3.84
CA PRO A 288 -13.34 11.33 3.93
C PRO A 288 -11.91 11.85 3.76
N HIS A 289 -11.81 13.07 3.26
CA HIS A 289 -10.60 13.87 3.31
C HIS A 289 -10.88 15.14 4.10
N TYR A 290 -9.85 15.69 4.74
CA TYR A 290 -10.01 16.82 5.65
C TYR A 290 -9.06 17.94 5.28
N ASP A 291 -9.56 19.17 5.34
CA ASP A 291 -8.69 20.35 5.39
C ASP A 291 -8.17 20.57 6.82
N SER A 292 -7.26 21.54 6.96
CA SER A 292 -6.66 21.89 8.25
C SER A 292 -7.63 22.34 9.35
N SER A 293 -8.88 22.71 9.04
CA SER A 293 -9.88 23.11 10.03
C SER A 293 -10.54 21.92 10.72
N GLU A 294 -10.64 20.79 10.02
CA GLU A 294 -11.26 19.56 10.51
C GLU A 294 -10.26 18.42 10.70
N TRP A 295 -9.05 18.46 10.16
CA TRP A 295 -8.13 17.33 10.31
C TRP A 295 -7.63 17.16 11.75
N ASP A 296 -7.69 15.94 12.26
CA ASP A 296 -6.88 15.49 13.40
C ASP A 296 -6.32 14.09 13.12
N TRP A 297 -5.28 13.73 13.88
CA TRP A 297 -4.52 12.51 13.62
C TRP A 297 -5.38 11.24 13.65
N LEU A 298 -6.33 11.11 14.58
CA LEU A 298 -7.11 9.87 14.71
C LEU A 298 -8.12 9.74 13.57
N ARG A 299 -8.81 10.83 13.20
CA ARG A 299 -9.69 10.82 12.01
C ARG A 299 -8.90 10.54 10.73
N GLY A 300 -7.72 11.12 10.58
CA GLY A 300 -6.82 10.86 9.46
C GLY A 300 -6.36 9.40 9.38
N ALA A 301 -5.89 8.82 10.48
CA ALA A 301 -5.43 7.43 10.53
C ALA A 301 -6.56 6.40 10.27
N LEU A 302 -7.81 6.78 10.52
CA LEU A 302 -8.99 5.96 10.19
C LEU A 302 -9.51 6.17 8.76
N ALA A 303 -9.01 7.18 8.03
CA ALA A 303 -9.38 7.46 6.64
C ALA A 303 -8.65 6.51 5.67
N THR A 304 -8.82 5.21 5.88
CA THR A 304 -8.26 4.15 5.06
C THR A 304 -9.15 2.91 5.09
N VAL A 305 -8.99 2.00 4.13
CA VAL A 305 -9.88 0.83 3.95
C VAL A 305 -9.08 -0.46 3.81
N ASP A 306 -9.49 -1.49 4.56
CA ASP A 306 -8.96 -2.85 4.40
C ASP A 306 -9.56 -3.54 3.17
N ARG A 307 -8.75 -4.36 2.49
CA ARG A 307 -9.06 -4.97 1.20
C ARG A 307 -8.70 -6.44 1.18
N ASP A 308 -9.59 -7.26 0.63
CA ASP A 308 -9.34 -8.69 0.47
C ASP A 308 -8.87 -9.02 -0.96
N TYR A 309 -7.60 -9.42 -1.09
CA TYR A 309 -6.98 -9.88 -2.34
C TYR A 309 -6.87 -11.43 -2.38
N GLY A 310 -7.56 -12.13 -1.47
CA GLY A 310 -7.57 -13.58 -1.38
C GLY A 310 -6.21 -14.14 -0.95
N VAL A 311 -5.66 -15.06 -1.74
CA VAL A 311 -4.36 -15.69 -1.42
C VAL A 311 -3.23 -14.67 -1.32
N LEU A 312 -3.33 -13.55 -2.05
CA LEU A 312 -2.31 -12.50 -2.04
C LEU A 312 -2.21 -11.76 -0.71
N ASN A 313 -3.25 -11.76 0.14
CA ASN A 313 -3.13 -11.18 1.48
C ASN A 313 -1.97 -11.84 2.23
N ARG A 314 -1.85 -13.18 2.15
CA ARG A 314 -0.76 -13.90 2.81
C ARG A 314 0.60 -13.64 2.16
N VAL A 315 0.64 -13.53 0.83
CA VAL A 315 1.89 -13.23 0.09
C VAL A 315 2.39 -11.82 0.41
N PHE A 316 1.47 -10.87 0.66
CA PHE A 316 1.78 -9.49 1.03
C PHE A 316 1.71 -9.26 2.54
N HIS A 317 1.85 -10.33 3.34
CA HIS A 317 1.97 -10.24 4.80
C HIS A 317 0.78 -9.57 5.51
N ASN A 318 -0.41 -9.67 4.93
CA ASN A 318 -1.69 -9.10 5.36
C ASN A 318 -1.71 -7.56 5.40
N ILE A 319 -0.79 -6.89 4.68
CA ILE A 319 -0.84 -5.42 4.57
C ILE A 319 -2.13 -4.95 3.88
N THR A 320 -2.75 -5.80 3.05
CA THR A 320 -3.96 -5.49 2.29
C THR A 320 -5.21 -5.47 3.18
N ASP A 321 -5.33 -6.42 4.10
CA ASP A 321 -6.51 -6.66 4.95
C ASP A 321 -6.29 -6.34 6.44
N THR A 322 -5.21 -5.64 6.77
CA THR A 322 -4.95 -5.09 8.11
C THR A 322 -4.42 -3.65 8.08
N HIS A 323 -4.64 -2.96 6.98
CA HIS A 323 -4.11 -1.62 6.73
C HIS A 323 -4.64 -0.56 7.69
N VAL A 324 -5.89 -0.67 8.14
CA VAL A 324 -6.44 0.19 9.19
C VAL A 324 -5.64 0.04 10.50
N ALA A 325 -5.34 -1.20 10.90
CA ALA A 325 -4.51 -1.46 12.07
C ALA A 325 -3.08 -0.96 11.87
N HIS A 326 -2.54 -1.12 10.66
CA HIS A 326 -1.23 -0.60 10.26
C HIS A 326 -1.15 0.92 10.38
N HIS A 327 -2.18 1.67 9.98
CA HIS A 327 -2.20 3.13 10.14
C HIS A 327 -2.27 3.59 11.59
N LEU A 328 -3.02 2.87 12.43
CA LEU A 328 -3.12 3.15 13.86
C LEU A 328 -1.83 2.77 14.61
N PHE A 329 -1.17 1.67 14.22
CA PHE A 329 -0.03 1.10 14.94
C PHE A 329 1.07 0.64 13.97
N SER A 330 1.61 1.55 13.16
CA SER A 330 2.57 1.18 12.09
C SER A 330 3.84 0.51 12.60
N THR A 331 4.21 0.75 13.86
CA THR A 331 5.36 0.08 14.51
C THR A 331 5.06 -1.36 14.97
N MET A 332 3.84 -1.86 14.82
CA MET A 332 3.47 -3.23 15.14
C MET A 332 3.90 -4.16 14.01
N PRO A 333 4.55 -5.30 14.31
CA PRO A 333 4.93 -6.26 13.27
C PRO A 333 3.70 -6.85 12.57
N HIS A 334 3.74 -6.90 11.24
CA HIS A 334 2.68 -7.45 10.37
C HIS A 334 2.13 -8.81 10.82
N TYR A 335 2.98 -9.68 11.38
CA TYR A 335 2.57 -11.03 11.81
C TYR A 335 1.67 -11.06 13.06
N HIS A 336 1.42 -9.91 13.68
CA HIS A 336 0.42 -9.69 14.73
C HIS A 336 -0.74 -8.79 14.27
N ALA A 337 -0.65 -8.17 13.08
CA ALA A 337 -1.64 -7.19 12.62
C ALA A 337 -3.05 -7.79 12.50
N MET A 338 -3.18 -9.04 12.04
CA MET A 338 -4.49 -9.70 11.92
C MET A 338 -5.15 -9.95 13.29
N GLU A 339 -4.36 -10.28 14.32
CA GLU A 339 -4.86 -10.42 15.69
C GLU A 339 -5.30 -9.07 16.25
N ALA A 340 -4.52 -8.02 16.02
CA ALA A 340 -4.86 -6.66 16.43
C ALA A 340 -6.12 -6.14 15.71
N THR A 341 -6.25 -6.36 14.40
CA THR A 341 -7.44 -6.00 13.61
C THR A 341 -8.70 -6.62 14.20
N LYS A 342 -8.67 -7.91 14.52
CA LYS A 342 -9.80 -8.61 15.17
C LYS A 342 -10.17 -7.99 16.52
N ALA A 343 -9.17 -7.59 17.30
CA ALA A 343 -9.38 -7.00 18.62
C ALA A 343 -9.97 -5.59 18.56
N ILE A 344 -9.56 -4.76 17.60
CA ILE A 344 -10.00 -3.35 17.51
C ILE A 344 -11.30 -3.18 16.73
N LYS A 345 -11.62 -4.07 15.78
CA LYS A 345 -12.78 -3.93 14.89
C LYS A 345 -14.12 -3.71 15.64
N PRO A 346 -14.45 -4.43 16.73
CA PRO A 346 -15.67 -4.16 17.49
C PRO A 346 -15.71 -2.78 18.14
N LEU A 347 -14.55 -2.25 18.55
CA LEU A 347 -14.44 -0.92 19.16
C LEU A 347 -14.56 0.20 18.12
N LEU A 348 -13.93 0.01 16.95
CA LEU A 348 -13.98 0.98 15.85
C LEU A 348 -15.38 1.10 15.24
N GLY A 349 -16.15 0.00 15.20
CA GLY A 349 -17.51 0.01 14.69
C GLY A 349 -17.58 0.54 13.25
N GLU A 350 -18.39 1.58 13.02
CA GLU A 350 -18.57 2.20 11.70
C GLU A 350 -17.32 2.91 11.17
N TYR A 351 -16.34 3.24 12.02
CA TYR A 351 -15.06 3.81 11.58
C TYR A 351 -14.14 2.77 10.95
N TYR A 352 -14.37 1.47 11.17
CA TYR A 352 -13.61 0.43 10.50
C TYR A 352 -14.16 0.21 9.09
N GLN A 353 -13.37 0.57 8.08
CA GLN A 353 -13.73 0.40 6.67
C GLN A 353 -13.10 -0.87 6.11
N PHE A 354 -13.93 -1.72 5.50
CA PHE A 354 -13.49 -2.90 4.75
C PHE A 354 -14.29 -2.99 3.46
N ASP A 355 -13.60 -3.29 2.36
CA ASP A 355 -14.25 -3.53 1.08
C ASP A 355 -13.70 -4.79 0.38
N GLY A 356 -14.53 -5.84 0.39
CA GLY A 356 -14.29 -7.13 -0.27
C GLY A 356 -14.64 -7.18 -1.76
N THR A 357 -14.87 -6.02 -2.41
CA THR A 357 -15.07 -5.97 -3.86
C THR A 357 -13.86 -6.58 -4.59
N PRO A 358 -14.06 -7.50 -5.57
CA PRO A 358 -12.95 -8.11 -6.29
C PRO A 358 -12.00 -7.08 -6.89
N LEU A 359 -10.69 -7.32 -6.75
CA LEU A 359 -9.60 -6.38 -7.07
C LEU A 359 -9.82 -5.57 -8.36
N LEU A 360 -10.04 -6.24 -9.50
CA LEU A 360 -10.18 -5.54 -10.79
C LEU A 360 -11.45 -4.67 -10.87
N LYS A 361 -12.54 -5.10 -10.23
CA LYS A 361 -13.78 -4.30 -10.15
C LYS A 361 -13.56 -3.06 -9.29
N ALA A 362 -12.79 -3.21 -8.22
CA ALA A 362 -12.50 -2.14 -7.29
C ALA A 362 -11.54 -1.10 -7.91
N ILE A 363 -10.45 -1.54 -8.56
CA ILE A 363 -9.58 -0.64 -9.37
C ILE A 363 -10.39 0.16 -10.38
N TRP A 364 -11.31 -0.49 -11.09
CA TRP A 364 -12.15 0.18 -12.06
C TRP A 364 -13.13 1.18 -11.43
N ARG A 365 -13.78 0.79 -10.33
CA ARG A 365 -14.69 1.65 -9.58
C ARG A 365 -13.94 2.89 -9.08
N GLU A 366 -12.75 2.75 -8.54
CA GLU A 366 -12.02 3.85 -7.91
C GLU A 366 -11.55 4.84 -8.99
N ALA A 367 -11.06 4.34 -10.12
CA ALA A 367 -10.75 5.19 -11.28
C ALA A 367 -11.99 5.90 -11.88
N ARG A 368 -13.20 5.38 -11.65
CA ARG A 368 -14.45 5.98 -12.15
C ARG A 368 -15.08 6.96 -11.16
N GLU A 369 -15.06 6.64 -9.87
CA GLU A 369 -15.76 7.38 -8.82
C GLU A 369 -14.86 8.43 -8.14
N CYS A 370 -13.54 8.22 -8.09
CA CYS A 370 -12.61 9.04 -7.33
C CYS A 370 -11.78 9.97 -8.22
N ILE A 371 -12.44 10.91 -8.92
CA ILE A 371 -11.75 11.82 -9.86
C ILE A 371 -11.19 13.04 -9.15
N TYR A 372 -12.01 13.65 -8.29
CA TYR A 372 -11.66 14.83 -7.51
C TYR A 372 -12.43 14.81 -6.20
N VAL A 373 -12.05 15.67 -5.25
CA VAL A 373 -12.81 15.87 -4.02
C VAL A 373 -13.48 17.24 -3.98
N GLU A 374 -14.66 17.30 -3.38
CA GLU A 374 -15.42 18.54 -3.14
C GLU A 374 -15.93 18.58 -1.69
N PRO A 375 -16.16 19.79 -1.13
CA PRO A 375 -16.72 19.93 0.21
C PRO A 375 -18.04 19.18 0.35
N ASP A 376 -18.30 18.64 1.54
CA ASP A 376 -19.53 17.90 1.84
C ASP A 376 -20.77 18.79 1.70
N ALA A 377 -21.48 18.65 0.58
CA ALA A 377 -22.67 19.43 0.25
C ALA A 377 -23.84 19.05 1.16
N GLY A 378 -23.94 19.73 2.30
CA GLY A 378 -24.98 19.50 3.33
C GLY A 378 -24.45 19.07 4.69
N GLY A 379 -23.12 18.88 4.82
CA GLY A 379 -22.48 18.56 6.09
C GLY A 379 -22.41 19.75 7.05
N LYS A 380 -22.46 19.48 8.36
CA LYS A 380 -22.24 20.50 9.41
C LYS A 380 -20.77 20.93 9.50
N GLN A 381 -19.84 20.07 9.08
CA GLN A 381 -18.40 20.28 9.13
C GLN A 381 -17.92 20.79 7.77
N LYS A 382 -17.44 22.04 7.72
CA LYS A 382 -17.06 22.71 6.46
C LYS A 382 -15.75 22.19 5.86
N GLY A 383 -14.89 21.58 6.68
CA GLY A 383 -13.58 21.09 6.26
C GLY A 383 -13.54 19.61 5.85
N VAL A 384 -14.69 18.99 5.60
CA VAL A 384 -14.80 17.59 5.14
C VAL A 384 -15.04 17.56 3.63
N PHE A 385 -14.28 16.70 2.96
CA PHE A 385 -14.28 16.54 1.51
C PHE A 385 -14.53 15.10 1.12
N TRP A 386 -15.27 14.90 0.03
CA TRP A 386 -15.63 13.59 -0.50
C TRP A 386 -15.29 13.49 -1.98
N TYR A 387 -14.95 12.29 -2.42
CA TYR A 387 -14.77 12.02 -3.84
C TYR A 387 -16.05 12.22 -4.63
N SER A 388 -15.88 12.74 -5.85
CA SER A 388 -16.91 12.97 -6.84
C SER A 388 -16.35 12.74 -8.24
N ASN A 389 -17.24 12.46 -9.19
CA ASN A 389 -16.90 12.20 -10.59
C ASN A 389 -17.70 13.06 -11.58
N LYS A 390 -18.47 14.04 -11.08
CA LYS A 390 -19.29 14.94 -11.88
C LYS A 390 -18.45 16.10 -12.42
N LEU A 391 -17.70 15.85 -13.50
CA LEU A 391 -16.89 16.88 -14.17
C LEU A 391 -17.75 18.00 -14.75
#